data_AF-A0A952XYD0-F1
#
_entry.id   AF-A0A952XYD0-F1
#
_cell.length_a   1.000
_cell.length_b   1.000
_cell.length_c   1.000
_cell.angle_alpha   90.00
_cell.angle_beta   90.00
_cell.angle_gamma   90.00
#
_symmetry.space_group_name_H-M   'P 1'
#
loop_
_entity.id
_entity.type
_entity.pdbx_description
1 polymer ?
#
loop_
_entity_poly.entity_id
_entity_poly.type
_entity_poly.pdbx_seq_one_letter_code
_entity_poly.pdbx_strand_id
1 'polypeptide(L)'
;MSGSEAPVAWRKHQQHLLEWFRREAPSLAEPYQAAVTLMSQPTFPARVHLICHIVRDIYTKLPEALDGTHRRREANEVTAAIDKVAQVWEPYTRESFVDAGGQQAAPGTSELVSVSPIAVRRIAELIEVRRAIKDQATSAEVLARALYQRFVEAGFTPPERLISIFETERRWFTSRAHLVRESAKLPTDDGLAEHFESFERTLHSLVAPHFTVQQELDDILQQANQ
;
A
#
# COMPACT_ATOMS: atom_id res chain seq x y z
N MET A 1 13.08 0.16 -37.49
CA MET A 1 13.55 -1.07 -36.83
C MET A 1 12.33 -1.77 -36.27
N SER A 2 11.83 -2.77 -36.99
CA SER A 2 10.64 -3.53 -36.61
C SER A 2 11.06 -4.66 -35.68
N GLY A 3 11.07 -4.38 -34.38
CA GLY A 3 11.17 -5.43 -33.37
C GLY A 3 9.82 -6.13 -33.26
N SER A 4 9.71 -7.30 -33.87
CA SER A 4 8.62 -8.22 -33.58
C SER A 4 8.78 -8.68 -32.13
N GLU A 5 8.11 -8.01 -31.20
CA GLU A 5 7.96 -8.51 -29.83
C GLU A 5 7.18 -9.82 -29.91
N ALA A 6 7.87 -10.95 -29.70
CA ALA A 6 7.20 -12.20 -29.47
C ALA A 6 6.22 -12.01 -28.30
N PRO A 7 4.97 -12.51 -28.41
CA PRO A 7 4.00 -12.34 -27.33
C PRO A 7 4.57 -12.92 -26.04
N VAL A 8 4.59 -12.12 -24.99
CA VAL A 8 5.01 -12.55 -23.66
C VAL A 8 4.17 -13.77 -23.29
N ALA A 9 4.82 -14.92 -23.07
CA ALA A 9 4.13 -16.14 -22.65
C ALA A 9 3.77 -16.01 -21.16
N TRP A 10 2.52 -15.67 -20.89
CA TRP A 10 2.04 -15.49 -19.52
C TRP A 10 1.91 -16.81 -18.79
N ARG A 11 2.30 -16.84 -17.51
CA ARG A 11 2.09 -18.00 -16.65
C ARG A 11 0.59 -18.16 -16.38
N LYS A 12 0.11 -19.39 -16.22
CA LYS A 12 -1.31 -19.70 -15.98
C LYS A 12 -1.90 -18.90 -14.80
N HIS A 13 -1.15 -18.78 -13.70
CA HIS A 13 -1.61 -18.01 -12.54
C HIS A 13 -1.74 -16.50 -12.82
N GLN A 14 -0.96 -15.95 -13.76
CA GLN A 14 -1.05 -14.53 -14.13
C GLN A 14 -2.31 -14.26 -14.95
N GLN A 15 -2.67 -15.19 -15.82
CA GLN A 15 -3.94 -15.15 -16.55
C GLN A 15 -5.13 -15.24 -15.60
N HIS A 16 -5.07 -16.15 -14.61
CA HIS A 16 -6.07 -16.23 -13.56
C HIS A 16 -6.17 -14.91 -12.79
N LEU A 17 -5.07 -14.40 -12.25
CA LEU A 17 -5.06 -13.15 -11.50
C LEU A 17 -5.62 -11.98 -12.32
N LEU A 18 -5.26 -11.86 -13.60
CA LEU A 18 -5.81 -10.82 -14.47
C LEU A 18 -7.32 -10.94 -14.63
N GLU A 19 -7.83 -12.15 -14.85
CA GLU A 19 -9.28 -12.36 -14.99
C GLU A 19 -10.02 -12.06 -13.68
N TRP A 20 -9.43 -12.43 -12.54
CA TRP A 20 -9.98 -12.06 -11.25
C TRP A 20 -9.97 -10.55 -11.02
N PHE A 21 -8.89 -9.85 -11.37
CA PHE A 21 -8.86 -8.38 -11.31
C PHE A 21 -9.93 -7.75 -12.18
N ARG A 22 -10.13 -8.24 -13.41
CA ARG A 22 -11.19 -7.71 -14.31
C ARG A 22 -12.58 -7.81 -13.70
N ARG A 23 -12.84 -8.81 -12.85
CA ARG A 23 -14.12 -9.01 -12.21
C ARG A 23 -14.24 -8.28 -10.87
N GLU A 24 -13.27 -8.42 -9.98
CA GLU A 24 -13.38 -7.94 -8.59
C GLU A 24 -12.83 -6.52 -8.39
N ALA A 25 -11.87 -6.08 -9.19
CA ALA A 25 -11.27 -4.76 -9.11
C ALA A 25 -10.84 -4.25 -10.49
N PRO A 26 -11.80 -3.94 -11.39
CA PRO A 26 -11.52 -3.68 -12.80
C PRO A 26 -10.47 -2.58 -13.04
N SER A 27 -10.44 -1.56 -12.17
CA SER A 27 -9.45 -0.46 -12.24
C SER A 27 -8.01 -0.90 -11.98
N LEU A 28 -7.78 -2.10 -11.42
CA LEU A 28 -6.47 -2.67 -11.14
C LEU A 28 -6.02 -3.71 -12.18
N ALA A 29 -6.91 -4.11 -13.09
CA ALA A 29 -6.59 -5.12 -14.10
C ALA A 29 -5.52 -4.64 -15.10
N GLU A 30 -5.71 -3.46 -15.70
CA GLU A 30 -4.74 -2.88 -16.62
C GLU A 30 -3.39 -2.57 -15.94
N PRO A 31 -3.35 -1.95 -14.74
CA PRO A 31 -2.10 -1.82 -14.00
C PRO A 31 -1.38 -3.15 -13.76
N TYR A 32 -2.09 -4.18 -13.27
CA TYR A 32 -1.49 -5.50 -13.05
C TYR A 32 -0.92 -6.09 -14.35
N GLN A 33 -1.69 -6.01 -15.45
CA GLN A 33 -1.23 -6.42 -16.78
C GLN A 33 0.05 -5.67 -17.20
N ALA A 34 0.12 -4.36 -16.97
CA ALA A 34 1.30 -3.57 -17.27
C ALA A 34 2.52 -4.04 -16.44
N ALA A 35 2.33 -4.34 -15.15
CA ALA A 35 3.42 -4.87 -14.32
C ALA A 35 3.94 -6.22 -14.83
N VAL A 36 3.06 -7.16 -15.19
CA VAL A 36 3.44 -8.46 -15.78
C VAL A 36 4.20 -8.27 -17.09
N THR A 37 3.73 -7.40 -17.99
CA THR A 37 4.43 -7.10 -19.24
C THR A 37 5.82 -6.50 -18.99
N LEU A 38 5.93 -5.54 -18.06
CA LEU A 38 7.19 -4.90 -17.70
C LEU A 38 8.18 -5.88 -17.04
N MET A 39 7.72 -6.95 -16.41
CA MET A 39 8.62 -8.00 -15.92
C MET A 39 9.40 -8.70 -17.04
N SER A 40 8.87 -8.73 -18.27
CA SER A 40 9.52 -9.35 -19.43
C SER A 40 10.33 -8.37 -20.28
N GLN A 41 10.41 -7.10 -19.90
CA GLN A 41 11.11 -6.05 -20.66
C GLN A 41 12.24 -5.42 -19.84
N PRO A 42 13.35 -6.14 -19.56
CA PRO A 42 14.38 -5.69 -18.62
C PRO A 42 15.01 -4.33 -18.98
N THR A 43 15.02 -3.97 -20.26
CA THR A 43 15.58 -2.71 -20.79
C THR A 43 14.61 -1.53 -20.74
N PHE A 44 13.37 -1.72 -20.30
CA PHE A 44 12.37 -0.65 -20.26
C PHE A 44 12.80 0.47 -19.27
N PRO A 45 12.74 1.75 -19.65
CA PRO A 45 13.13 2.85 -18.77
C PRO A 45 12.27 2.92 -17.51
N ALA A 46 12.89 3.11 -16.33
CA ALA A 46 12.21 3.20 -15.04
C ALA A 46 11.31 1.99 -14.67
N ARG A 47 11.48 0.86 -15.35
CA ARG A 47 10.73 -0.40 -15.18
C ARG A 47 10.51 -0.80 -13.73
N VAL A 48 11.59 -0.84 -12.94
CA VAL A 48 11.56 -1.22 -11.53
C VAL A 48 10.59 -0.34 -10.75
N HIS A 49 10.67 0.98 -10.92
CA HIS A 49 9.84 1.95 -10.22
C HIS A 49 8.37 1.82 -10.61
N LEU A 50 8.08 1.64 -11.91
CA LEU A 50 6.71 1.48 -12.40
C LEU A 50 6.06 0.21 -11.84
N ILE A 51 6.76 -0.93 -11.88
CA ILE A 51 6.28 -2.18 -11.28
C ILE A 51 6.04 -1.99 -9.78
N CYS A 52 7.00 -1.38 -9.07
CA CYS A 52 6.87 -1.13 -7.64
C CYS A 52 5.71 -0.20 -7.30
N HIS A 53 5.47 0.83 -8.12
CA HIS A 53 4.33 1.72 -7.96
C HIS A 53 3.00 0.99 -8.14
N ILE A 54 2.89 0.19 -9.21
CA ILE A 54 1.68 -0.59 -9.48
C ILE A 54 1.37 -1.54 -8.33
N VAL A 55 2.36 -2.33 -7.88
CA VAL A 55 2.14 -3.29 -6.79
C VAL A 55 1.78 -2.57 -5.49
N ARG A 56 2.43 -1.44 -5.16
CA ARG A 56 2.06 -0.59 -4.02
C ARG A 56 0.60 -0.13 -4.10
N ASP A 57 0.16 0.28 -5.28
CA ASP A 57 -1.21 0.75 -5.49
C ASP A 57 -2.21 -0.40 -5.38
N ILE A 58 -1.90 -1.60 -5.89
CA ILE A 58 -2.69 -2.81 -5.64
C ILE A 58 -2.84 -3.05 -4.13
N TYR A 59 -1.75 -3.02 -3.36
CA TYR A 59 -1.80 -3.17 -1.90
C TYR A 59 -2.65 -2.10 -1.19
N THR A 60 -2.84 -0.93 -1.80
CA THR A 60 -3.55 0.18 -1.18
C THR A 60 -5.01 0.23 -1.62
N LYS A 61 -5.28 -0.11 -2.88
CA LYS A 61 -6.58 0.07 -3.55
C LYS A 61 -7.39 -1.21 -3.66
N LEU A 62 -6.75 -2.37 -3.71
CA LEU A 62 -7.47 -3.63 -3.74
C LEU A 62 -8.37 -3.84 -2.50
N PRO A 63 -7.95 -3.50 -1.27
CA PRO A 63 -8.85 -3.57 -0.12
C PRO A 63 -10.10 -2.70 -0.28
N GLU A 64 -9.94 -1.47 -0.79
CA GLU A 64 -11.06 -0.55 -1.05
C GLU A 64 -12.04 -1.11 -2.10
N ALA A 65 -11.51 -1.81 -3.11
CA ALA A 65 -12.32 -2.44 -4.16
C ALA A 65 -13.07 -3.69 -3.65
N LEU A 66 -12.46 -4.47 -2.76
CA LEU A 66 -13.05 -5.69 -2.20
C LEU A 66 -14.02 -5.41 -1.05
N ASP A 67 -13.70 -4.41 -0.23
CA ASP A 67 -14.46 -3.97 0.93
C ASP A 67 -14.68 -2.45 0.82
N GLY A 68 -15.78 -2.08 0.16
CA GLY A 68 -16.16 -0.69 -0.14
C GLY A 68 -16.40 0.20 1.09
N THR A 69 -16.25 -0.35 2.30
CA THR A 69 -16.35 0.38 3.57
C THR A 69 -14.99 0.88 4.08
N HIS A 70 -13.88 0.30 3.62
CA HIS A 70 -12.57 0.57 4.18
C HIS A 70 -11.93 1.83 3.56
N ARG A 71 -12.30 3.01 4.06
CA ARG A 71 -11.56 4.25 3.75
C ARG A 71 -10.42 4.45 4.75
N ARG A 72 -9.19 4.32 4.26
CA ARG A 72 -8.00 4.64 5.05
C ARG A 72 -7.97 6.15 5.31
N ARG A 73 -7.68 6.55 6.56
CA ARG A 73 -7.40 7.96 6.84
C ARG A 73 -6.13 8.37 6.12
N GLU A 74 -6.20 9.40 5.30
CA GLU A 74 -5.11 9.77 4.41
C GLU A 74 -4.03 10.59 5.13
N ALA A 75 -2.80 10.58 4.60
CA ALA A 75 -1.74 11.48 5.05
C ALA A 75 -2.17 12.96 4.98
N ASN A 76 -3.11 13.28 4.09
CA ASN A 76 -3.75 14.59 3.97
C ASN A 76 -4.44 15.05 5.26
N GLU A 77 -4.94 14.14 6.10
CA GLU A 77 -5.54 14.49 7.39
C GLU A 77 -4.50 15.01 8.38
N VAL A 78 -3.27 14.45 8.35
CA VAL A 78 -2.15 14.94 9.16
C VAL A 78 -1.72 16.31 8.66
N THR A 79 -1.56 16.48 7.35
CA THR A 79 -1.22 17.78 6.75
C THR A 79 -2.25 18.84 7.13
N ALA A 80 -3.54 18.56 6.98
CA ALA A 80 -4.60 19.48 7.38
C ALA A 80 -4.61 19.78 8.89
N ALA A 81 -4.25 18.81 9.74
CA ALA A 81 -4.08 19.04 11.17
C ALA A 81 -2.85 19.91 11.48
N ILE A 82 -1.74 19.72 10.76
CA ILE A 82 -0.54 20.55 10.87
C ILE A 82 -0.85 22.00 10.45
N ASP A 83 -1.59 22.20 9.35
CA ASP A 83 -1.96 23.53 8.87
C ASP A 83 -2.80 24.28 9.92
N LYS A 84 -3.72 23.57 10.59
CA LYS A 84 -4.50 24.14 11.70
C LYS A 84 -3.64 24.52 12.91
N VAL A 85 -2.58 23.77 13.19
CA VAL A 85 -1.61 24.14 14.23
C VAL A 85 -0.85 25.39 13.79
N ALA A 86 -0.31 25.41 12.57
CA ALA A 86 0.47 26.52 12.04
C ALA A 86 -0.31 27.85 12.12
N GLN A 87 -1.60 27.86 11.78
CA GLN A 87 -2.47 29.04 11.84
C GLN A 87 -2.60 29.66 13.24
N VAL A 88 -2.50 28.87 14.30
CA VAL A 88 -2.66 29.35 15.69
C VAL A 88 -1.33 29.43 16.43
N TRP A 89 -0.26 28.96 15.81
CA TRP A 89 1.10 28.96 16.34
C TRP A 89 1.90 30.21 15.95
N GLU A 90 1.38 31.02 15.03
CA GLU A 90 2.01 32.24 14.49
C GLU A 90 2.62 33.19 15.55
N PRO A 91 2.05 33.38 16.76
CA PRO A 91 2.67 34.23 17.78
C PRO A 91 3.96 33.66 18.39
N TYR A 92 4.24 32.38 18.19
CA TYR A 92 5.40 31.69 18.76
C TYR A 92 6.42 31.39 17.67
N THR A 93 7.56 32.05 17.73
CA THR A 93 8.71 31.75 16.86
C THR A 93 9.67 30.80 17.58
N ARG A 94 10.66 30.27 16.84
CA ARG A 94 11.75 29.51 17.46
C ARG A 94 12.45 30.31 18.56
N GLU A 95 12.52 31.63 18.39
CA GLU A 95 13.15 32.59 19.30
C GLU A 95 12.33 32.79 20.57
N SER A 96 11.01 32.55 20.55
CA SER A 96 10.16 32.55 21.74
C SER A 96 10.52 31.49 22.78
N PHE A 97 11.42 30.56 22.44
CA PHE A 97 11.87 29.46 23.28
C PHE A 97 13.38 29.46 23.52
N VAL A 98 14.06 30.57 23.23
CA VAL A 98 15.51 30.73 23.46
C VAL A 98 15.72 31.85 24.45
N ASP A 99 16.58 31.62 25.44
CA ASP A 99 16.98 32.60 26.43
C ASP A 99 17.74 33.75 25.77
N ALA A 100 17.80 34.92 26.41
CA ALA A 100 18.52 36.10 25.91
C ALA A 100 20.02 35.87 25.59
N GLY A 101 20.61 34.75 26.03
CA GLY A 101 21.99 34.35 25.74
C GLY A 101 22.16 33.30 24.63
N GLY A 102 21.10 32.84 23.96
CA GLY A 102 21.19 31.82 22.91
C GLY A 102 21.50 30.40 23.40
N GLN A 103 21.57 30.20 24.71
CA GLN A 103 21.71 28.89 25.35
C GLN A 103 20.34 28.31 25.69
N GLN A 104 20.19 26.98 25.67
CA GLN A 104 18.97 26.33 26.15
C GLN A 104 18.81 26.61 27.65
N ALA A 105 17.65 27.13 28.05
CA ALA A 105 17.28 27.33 29.45
C ALA A 105 17.71 26.17 30.33
N ALA A 106 18.55 26.49 31.32
CA ALA A 106 18.88 25.57 32.38
C ALA A 106 17.56 25.11 33.06
N PRO A 107 17.42 23.82 33.44
CA PRO A 107 16.20 23.35 34.07
C PRO A 107 16.01 24.08 35.40
N GLY A 108 15.05 24.99 35.48
CA GLY A 108 14.65 25.65 36.73
C GLY A 108 14.53 27.18 36.73
N THR A 109 14.93 27.89 35.68
CA THR A 109 14.85 29.37 35.62
C THR A 109 14.00 29.93 34.48
N SER A 110 13.21 29.10 33.81
CA SER A 110 12.42 29.52 32.64
C SER A 110 11.16 30.30 33.07
N GLU A 111 11.03 31.54 32.59
CA GLU A 111 9.75 32.25 32.57
C GLU A 111 8.71 31.37 31.88
N LEU A 112 7.55 31.19 32.51
CA LEU A 112 6.47 30.37 31.97
C LEU A 112 5.94 31.02 30.68
N VAL A 113 6.25 30.41 29.52
CA VAL A 113 5.69 30.83 28.24
C VAL A 113 4.22 30.43 28.20
N SER A 114 3.33 31.41 28.19
CA SER A 114 1.89 31.17 28.10
C SER A 114 1.52 30.74 26.68
N VAL A 115 0.98 29.53 26.54
CA VAL A 115 0.47 28.99 25.28
C VAL A 115 -1.05 29.18 25.22
N SER A 116 -1.56 29.73 24.12
CA SER A 116 -3.01 29.88 23.91
C SER A 116 -3.75 28.55 24.06
N PRO A 117 -4.90 28.50 24.79
CA PRO A 117 -5.72 27.29 24.90
C PRO A 117 -6.15 26.70 23.55
N ILE A 118 -6.28 27.55 22.52
CA ILE A 118 -6.61 27.12 21.16
C ILE A 118 -5.44 26.33 20.55
N ALA A 119 -4.20 26.80 20.72
CA ALA A 119 -3.01 26.11 20.24
C ALA A 119 -2.82 24.75 20.92
N VAL A 120 -3.04 24.68 22.24
CA VAL A 120 -3.02 23.41 23.00
C VAL A 120 -4.06 22.42 22.43
N ARG A 121 -5.28 22.89 22.15
CA ARG A 121 -6.33 22.05 21.55
C ARG A 121 -5.95 21.52 20.17
N ARG A 122 -5.39 22.36 19.29
CA ARG A 122 -4.96 21.94 17.95
C ARG A 122 -3.82 20.93 17.98
N ILE A 123 -2.89 21.06 18.92
CA ILE A 123 -1.84 20.07 19.14
C ILE A 123 -2.43 18.74 19.63
N ALA A 124 -3.38 18.78 20.57
CA ALA A 124 -4.07 17.58 21.03
C ALA A 124 -4.80 16.88 19.88
N GLU A 125 -5.53 17.63 19.03
CA GLU A 125 -6.18 17.11 17.83
C GLU A 125 -5.17 16.46 16.87
N LEU A 126 -4.02 17.09 16.61
CA LEU A 126 -2.95 16.53 15.78
C LEU A 126 -2.41 15.21 16.35
N ILE A 127 -2.20 15.14 17.67
CA ILE A 127 -1.74 13.92 18.36
C ILE A 127 -2.77 12.80 18.19
N GLU A 128 -4.06 13.10 18.37
CA GLU A 128 -5.13 12.11 18.22
C GLU A 128 -5.27 11.62 16.77
N VAL A 129 -5.17 12.51 15.77
CA VAL A 129 -5.11 12.12 14.36
C VAL A 129 -3.91 11.20 14.11
N ARG A 130 -2.74 11.55 14.65
CA ARG A 130 -1.52 10.75 14.48
C ARG A 130 -1.62 9.38 15.16
N ARG A 131 -2.19 9.30 16.35
CA ARG A 131 -2.47 8.03 17.07
C ARG A 131 -3.43 7.16 16.27
N ALA A 132 -4.56 7.73 15.83
CA ALA A 132 -5.55 7.01 15.03
C ALA A 132 -4.97 6.44 13.73
N ILE A 133 -4.02 7.13 13.08
CA ILE A 133 -3.32 6.60 11.89
C ILE A 133 -2.31 5.52 12.26
N LYS A 134 -1.62 5.65 13.41
CA LYS A 134 -0.67 4.64 13.89
C LYS A 134 -1.37 3.33 14.27
N ASP A 135 -2.56 3.45 14.86
CA ASP A 135 -3.35 2.32 15.35
C ASP A 135 -4.21 1.68 14.23
N GLN A 136 -4.20 2.27 13.03
CA GLN A 136 -4.84 1.66 11.85
C GLN A 136 -4.05 0.46 11.35
N ALA A 137 -4.78 -0.61 11.04
CA ALA A 137 -4.26 -1.75 10.30
C ALA A 137 -3.55 -1.29 9.03
N THR A 138 -2.42 -1.94 8.72
CA THR A 138 -1.69 -1.63 7.49
C THR A 138 -2.51 -2.07 6.28
N SER A 139 -2.31 -1.47 5.11
CA SER A 139 -3.08 -1.90 3.92
C SER A 139 -2.78 -3.36 3.53
N ALA A 140 -1.62 -3.90 3.93
CA ALA A 140 -1.30 -5.32 3.82
C ALA A 140 -2.16 -6.18 4.76
N GLU A 141 -2.31 -5.77 6.03
CA GLU A 141 -3.20 -6.45 6.97
C GLU A 141 -4.67 -6.40 6.52
N VAL A 142 -5.15 -5.22 6.08
CA VAL A 142 -6.50 -5.05 5.58
C VAL A 142 -6.72 -5.92 4.35
N LEU A 143 -5.76 -5.95 3.40
CA LEU A 143 -5.84 -6.82 2.23
C LEU A 143 -5.91 -8.30 2.63
N ALA A 144 -5.03 -8.73 3.53
CA ALA A 144 -5.00 -10.11 4.00
C ALA A 144 -6.35 -10.50 4.63
N ARG A 145 -6.92 -9.63 5.47
CA ARG A 145 -8.23 -9.84 6.10
C ARG A 145 -9.35 -9.93 5.04
N ALA A 146 -9.41 -8.97 4.12
CA ALA A 146 -10.44 -8.93 3.08
C ALA A 146 -10.42 -10.18 2.19
N LEU A 147 -9.24 -10.61 1.74
CA LEU A 147 -9.09 -11.81 0.92
C LEU A 147 -9.43 -13.08 1.71
N TYR A 148 -8.95 -13.20 2.95
CA TYR A 148 -9.16 -14.39 3.78
C TYR A 148 -10.63 -14.58 4.13
N GLN A 149 -11.31 -13.50 4.53
CA GLN A 149 -12.74 -13.53 4.86
C GLN A 149 -13.62 -13.85 3.65
N ARG A 150 -13.23 -13.37 2.47
CA ARG A 150 -14.03 -13.53 1.25
C ARG A 150 -13.85 -14.91 0.59
N PHE A 151 -12.63 -15.45 0.61
CA PHE A 151 -12.29 -16.61 -0.22
C PHE A 151 -11.77 -17.83 0.56
N VAL A 152 -11.49 -17.70 1.86
CA VAL A 152 -11.00 -18.82 2.67
C VAL A 152 -12.03 -19.20 3.72
N GLU A 153 -12.28 -18.33 4.70
CA GLU A 153 -13.17 -18.66 5.82
C GLU A 153 -13.82 -17.40 6.39
N ALA A 154 -15.14 -17.28 6.22
CA ALA A 154 -15.90 -16.14 6.70
C ALA A 154 -15.91 -16.08 8.24
N GLY A 155 -15.60 -14.91 8.80
CA GLY A 155 -15.57 -14.69 10.25
C GLY A 155 -14.25 -15.07 10.94
N PHE A 156 -13.28 -15.62 10.21
CA PHE A 156 -11.96 -15.95 10.77
C PHE A 156 -10.93 -14.87 10.47
N THR A 157 -9.94 -14.77 11.36
CA THR A 157 -8.78 -13.89 11.18
C THR A 157 -7.69 -14.61 10.39
N PRO A 158 -7.05 -13.95 9.42
CA PRO A 158 -5.94 -14.55 8.69
C PRO A 158 -4.78 -14.90 9.63
N PRO A 159 -4.04 -15.99 9.35
CA PRO A 159 -2.83 -16.32 10.11
C PRO A 159 -1.81 -15.18 10.10
N GLU A 160 -1.15 -14.94 11.23
CA GLU A 160 -0.16 -13.85 11.37
C GLU A 160 0.99 -13.96 10.35
N ARG A 161 1.37 -15.19 10.00
CA ARG A 161 2.37 -15.45 8.94
C ARG A 161 1.95 -14.88 7.58
N LEU A 162 0.67 -14.96 7.22
CA LEU A 162 0.16 -14.41 5.96
C LEU A 162 0.26 -12.89 5.95
N ILE A 163 -0.14 -12.24 7.05
CA ILE A 163 -0.03 -10.80 7.23
C ILE A 163 1.44 -10.37 7.09
N SER A 164 2.36 -11.07 7.75
CA SER A 164 3.79 -10.77 7.70
C SER A 164 4.40 -10.87 6.30
N ILE A 165 3.96 -11.85 5.48
CA ILE A 165 4.36 -11.95 4.07
C ILE A 165 3.88 -10.71 3.30
N PHE A 166 2.59 -10.39 3.36
CA PHE A 166 2.05 -9.21 2.70
C PHE A 166 2.72 -7.90 3.18
N GLU A 167 3.04 -7.76 4.46
CA GLU A 167 3.73 -6.59 4.99
C GLU A 167 5.17 -6.48 4.50
N THR A 168 5.86 -7.61 4.36
CA THR A 168 7.23 -7.66 3.84
C THR A 168 7.24 -7.21 2.38
N GLU A 169 6.39 -7.80 1.54
CA GLU A 169 6.29 -7.42 0.13
C GLU A 169 5.83 -5.97 -0.03
N ARG A 170 4.76 -5.55 0.66
CA ARG A 170 4.28 -4.17 0.60
C ARG A 170 5.37 -3.17 0.94
N ARG A 171 6.13 -3.40 2.02
CA ARG A 171 7.23 -2.51 2.41
C ARG A 171 8.31 -2.47 1.34
N TRP A 172 8.66 -3.63 0.78
CA TRP A 172 9.69 -3.73 -0.26
C TRP A 172 9.34 -2.94 -1.52
N PHE A 173 8.12 -3.08 -2.03
CA PHE A 173 7.63 -2.33 -3.19
C PHE A 173 7.44 -0.86 -2.87
N THR A 174 6.89 -0.52 -1.70
CA THR A 174 6.67 0.88 -1.30
C THR A 174 7.97 1.67 -1.23
N SER A 175 9.05 1.09 -0.70
CA SER A 175 10.34 1.78 -0.58
C SER A 175 11.04 2.00 -1.94
N ARG A 176 10.56 1.35 -3.00
CA ARG A 176 11.15 1.39 -4.36
C ARG A 176 10.23 1.99 -5.41
N ALA A 177 9.01 2.38 -5.04
CA ALA A 177 8.09 3.04 -5.94
C ALA A 177 8.63 4.41 -6.40
N HIS A 178 9.20 5.20 -5.49
CA HIS A 178 9.73 6.52 -5.81
C HIS A 178 11.14 6.46 -6.42
N LEU A 179 11.43 7.42 -7.29
CA LEU A 179 12.76 7.60 -7.88
C LEU A 179 13.82 7.80 -6.80
N VAL A 180 14.95 7.11 -6.97
CA VAL A 180 16.10 7.20 -6.06
C VAL A 180 17.18 8.10 -6.65
N ARG A 181 17.94 8.78 -5.78
CA ARG A 181 19.08 9.60 -6.20
C ARG A 181 20.28 8.78 -6.67
N GLU A 182 20.43 7.56 -6.16
CA GLU A 182 21.55 6.67 -6.43
C GLU A 182 21.06 5.37 -7.07
N SER A 183 21.50 5.09 -8.30
CA SER A 183 21.12 3.88 -9.04
C SER A 183 21.56 2.58 -8.35
N ALA A 184 22.62 2.62 -7.53
CA ALA A 184 23.11 1.47 -6.77
C ALA A 184 22.10 0.94 -5.72
N LYS A 185 21.06 1.72 -5.40
CA LYS A 185 19.98 1.32 -4.49
C LYS A 185 18.86 0.54 -5.20
N LEU A 186 18.93 0.42 -6.53
CA LEU A 186 17.97 -0.39 -7.29
C LEU A 186 18.24 -1.88 -7.05
N PRO A 187 17.18 -2.69 -6.90
CA PRO A 187 17.33 -4.13 -6.85
C PRO A 187 17.88 -4.68 -8.18
N THR A 188 18.49 -5.86 -8.10
CA THR A 188 18.78 -6.67 -9.28
C THR A 188 17.48 -7.14 -9.95
N ASP A 189 17.57 -7.55 -11.21
CA ASP A 189 16.44 -8.15 -11.92
C ASP A 189 15.90 -9.39 -11.20
N ASP A 190 16.80 -10.24 -10.68
CA ASP A 190 16.44 -11.42 -9.88
C ASP A 190 15.71 -11.02 -8.58
N GLY A 191 16.18 -9.99 -7.89
CA GLY A 191 15.54 -9.50 -6.67
C GLY A 191 14.13 -8.95 -6.95
N LEU A 192 13.95 -8.23 -8.06
CA LEU A 192 12.62 -7.79 -8.47
C LEU A 192 11.71 -8.99 -8.83
N ALA A 193 12.23 -9.98 -9.54
CA ALA A 193 11.49 -11.18 -9.92
C ALA A 193 11.04 -12.00 -8.71
N GLU A 194 11.93 -12.20 -7.73
CA GLU A 194 11.63 -12.93 -6.49
C GLU A 194 10.48 -12.28 -5.72
N HIS A 195 10.55 -10.96 -5.50
CA HIS A 195 9.50 -10.22 -4.80
C HIS A 195 8.19 -10.16 -5.58
N PHE A 196 8.26 -10.00 -6.91
CA PHE A 196 7.05 -10.01 -7.75
C PHE A 196 6.37 -11.38 -7.73
N GLU A 197 7.13 -12.47 -7.84
CA GLU A 197 6.59 -13.82 -7.75
C GLU A 197 6.05 -14.15 -6.36
N SER A 198 6.72 -13.70 -5.30
CA SER A 198 6.23 -13.84 -3.92
C SER A 198 4.86 -13.18 -3.76
N PHE A 199 4.71 -11.94 -4.24
CA PHE A 199 3.44 -11.23 -4.30
C PHE A 199 2.37 -12.00 -5.09
N GLU A 200 2.67 -12.40 -6.33
CA GLU A 200 1.70 -13.11 -7.19
C GLU A 200 1.27 -14.43 -6.58
N ARG A 201 2.21 -15.20 -6.04
CA ARG A 201 1.96 -16.51 -5.43
C ARG A 201 1.07 -16.39 -4.19
N THR A 202 1.36 -15.44 -3.31
CA THR A 202 0.56 -15.23 -2.11
C THR A 202 -0.85 -14.76 -2.47
N LEU A 203 -0.99 -13.80 -3.38
CA LEU A 203 -2.30 -13.34 -3.84
C LEU A 203 -3.09 -14.48 -4.51
N HIS A 204 -2.46 -15.20 -5.45
CA HIS A 204 -3.07 -16.31 -6.16
C HIS A 204 -3.49 -17.44 -5.19
N SER A 205 -2.72 -17.76 -4.16
CA SER A 205 -3.10 -18.81 -3.19
C SER A 205 -4.41 -18.54 -2.45
N LEU A 206 -4.80 -17.27 -2.29
CA LEU A 206 -6.04 -16.90 -1.62
C LEU A 206 -7.22 -16.84 -2.59
N VAL A 207 -6.98 -16.48 -3.85
CA VAL A 207 -8.04 -16.37 -4.86
C VAL A 207 -8.22 -17.65 -5.68
N ALA A 208 -7.24 -18.56 -5.69
CA ALA A 208 -7.26 -19.81 -6.45
C ALA A 208 -8.51 -20.69 -6.20
N PRO A 209 -9.00 -20.85 -4.95
CA PRO A 209 -10.22 -21.64 -4.71
C PRO A 209 -11.43 -21.14 -5.49
N HIS A 210 -11.51 -19.83 -5.77
CA HIS A 210 -12.57 -19.25 -6.59
C HIS A 210 -12.60 -19.81 -8.01
N PHE A 211 -11.44 -20.09 -8.61
CA PHE A 211 -11.35 -20.62 -9.97
C PHE A 211 -11.71 -22.10 -10.04
N THR A 212 -11.36 -22.88 -9.00
CA THR A 212 -11.76 -24.29 -8.92
C THR A 212 -13.29 -24.41 -8.85
N VAL A 213 -13.92 -23.61 -7.98
CA VAL A 213 -15.39 -23.60 -7.84
C VAL A 213 -16.07 -23.11 -9.13
N GLN A 214 -15.50 -22.12 -9.83
CA GLN A 214 -16.06 -21.66 -11.10
C GLN A 214 -15.97 -22.72 -12.20
N GLN A 215 -14.85 -23.42 -12.33
CA GLN A 215 -14.74 -24.53 -13.28
C GLN A 215 -15.76 -25.64 -12.98
N GLU A 216 -15.92 -26.01 -11.72
CA GLU A 216 -16.92 -27.00 -11.31
C GLU A 216 -18.35 -26.56 -11.66
N LEU A 217 -18.69 -25.27 -11.47
CA LEU A 217 -20.00 -24.73 -11.82
C LEU A 217 -20.24 -24.68 -13.33
N ASP A 218 -19.25 -24.27 -14.12
CA ASP A 218 -19.35 -24.25 -15.58
C ASP A 218 -19.52 -25.66 -16.15
N ASP A 219 -18.83 -26.65 -15.58
CA ASP A 219 -18.97 -28.07 -15.95
C ASP A 219 -20.38 -28.59 -15.63
N ILE A 220 -20.96 -28.24 -14.48
CA ILE A 220 -22.34 -28.59 -14.11
C ILE A 220 -23.34 -27.95 -15.08
N LEU A 221 -23.15 -26.66 -15.41
CA LEU A 221 -24.02 -25.93 -16.33
C LEU A 221 -23.95 -26.49 -17.76
N GLN A 222 -22.79 -26.98 -18.21
CA GLN A 222 -22.67 -27.67 -19.49
C GLN A 222 -23.35 -29.03 -19.49
N GLN A 223 -23.26 -29.80 -18.40
CA GLN A 223 -23.95 -31.09 -18.27
C GLN A 223 -25.47 -30.93 -18.19
N ALA A 224 -25.97 -29.87 -17.56
CA ALA A 224 -27.41 -29.61 -17.43
C ALA A 224 -28.09 -29.09 -18.72
N ASN A 225 -27.29 -28.61 -19.69
CA ASN A 225 -27.76 -28.13 -20.99
C ASN A 225 -27.59 -29.17 -22.13
N GLN A 226 -27.26 -30.41 -21.80
CA GLN A 226 -27.27 -31.58 -22.70
C GLN A 226 -28.52 -32.42 -22.47
#